data_AF-A0A920HNM9-F1
#
_entry.id   AF-A0A920HNM9-F1
#
_cell.length_a   1.000
_cell.length_b   1.000
_cell.length_c   1.000
_cell.angle_alpha   90.00
_cell.angle_beta   90.00
_cell.angle_gamma   90.00
#
_symmetry.space_group_name_H-M   'P 1'
#
loop_
_entity.id
_entity.type
_entity.pdbx_description
1 polymer ?
#
loop_
_entity_poly.entity_id
_entity_poly.type
_entity_poly.pdbx_seq_one_letter_code
_entity_poly.pdbx_strand_id
1 'polypeptide(L)'
;MSPNIKNTLISFFSFFLIAFSLYIFISLLSYDSSDSGYWYRDSSSTVNNLGGPLGAFISDYLFTLIGFGSYLLLLISSNVVYSSFILQ
;
A
#
# COMPACT_ATOMS: atom_id res chain seq x y z
N MET A 1 -22.37 10.53 -17.32
CA MET A 1 -21.90 11.27 -16.13
C MET A 1 -21.36 12.61 -16.60
N SER A 2 -21.58 13.72 -15.89
CA SER A 2 -21.05 15.01 -16.34
C SER A 2 -19.51 15.03 -16.22
N PRO A 3 -18.79 15.72 -17.13
CA PRO A 3 -17.32 15.77 -17.11
C PRO A 3 -16.75 16.20 -15.74
N ASN A 4 -17.41 17.15 -15.08
CA ASN A 4 -16.96 17.66 -13.77
C ASN A 4 -16.99 16.59 -12.67
N ILE A 5 -18.05 15.77 -12.60
CA ILE A 5 -18.15 14.71 -11.58
C ILE A 5 -17.07 13.64 -11.84
N LYS A 6 -16.77 13.35 -13.12
CA LYS A 6 -15.73 12.39 -13.49
C LYS A 6 -14.35 12.86 -13.01
N ASN A 7 -13.99 14.11 -13.27
CA ASN A 7 -12.69 14.64 -12.85
C ASN A 7 -12.58 14.69 -11.32
N THR A 8 -13.63 15.12 -10.62
CA THR A 8 -13.65 15.11 -9.14
C THR A 8 -13.45 13.70 -8.56
N LEU A 9 -14.13 12.69 -9.10
CA LEU A 9 -13.96 11.31 -8.63
C LEU A 9 -12.55 10.77 -8.90
N ILE A 10 -11.98 11.08 -10.08
CA ILE A 10 -10.61 10.66 -10.42
C ILE A 10 -9.60 11.31 -9.47
N SER A 11 -9.73 12.61 -9.18
CA SER A 11 -8.84 13.30 -8.25
C SER A 11 -8.94 12.74 -6.83
N PHE A 12 -10.16 12.50 -6.34
CA PHE A 12 -10.39 11.86 -5.04
C PHE A 12 -9.69 10.50 -4.95
N PHE A 13 -9.89 9.63 -5.95
CA PHE A 13 -9.27 8.31 -6.00
C PHE A 13 -7.75 8.39 -6.11
N SER A 14 -7.23 9.39 -6.83
CA SER A 14 -5.78 9.61 -6.96
C SER A 14 -5.14 9.97 -5.63
N PHE A 15 -5.74 10.88 -4.85
CA PHE A 15 -5.24 11.20 -3.50
C PHE A 15 -5.34 10.00 -2.55
N PHE A 16 -6.42 9.23 -2.62
CA PHE A 16 -6.55 7.99 -1.86
C PHE A 16 -5.44 7.00 -2.22
N LEU A 17 -5.15 6.80 -3.52
CA LEU A 17 -4.08 5.91 -3.97
C LEU A 17 -2.70 6.35 -3.46
N ILE A 18 -2.42 7.65 -3.40
CA ILE A 18 -1.16 8.16 -2.84
C ILE A 18 -1.04 7.76 -1.37
N ALA A 19 -2.06 8.04 -0.56
CA ALA A 19 -2.05 7.72 0.87
C ALA A 19 -1.95 6.20 1.11
N PHE A 20 -2.69 5.42 0.32
CA PHE A 20 -2.67 3.96 0.39
C PHE A 20 -1.30 3.38 -0.03
N SER A 21 -0.69 3.94 -1.08
CA SER A 21 0.64 3.55 -1.55
C SER A 21 1.72 3.85 -0.51
N LEU A 22 1.69 5.04 0.10
CA LEU A 22 2.61 5.38 1.19
C LEU A 22 2.44 4.48 2.41
N TYR A 23 1.21 4.11 2.76
CA TYR A 23 0.94 3.17 3.83
C TYR A 23 1.55 1.79 3.54
N ILE A 24 1.36 1.26 2.32
CA ILE A 24 2.00 0.01 1.89
C ILE A 24 3.52 0.13 1.94
N PHE A 25 4.08 1.25 1.47
CA PHE A 25 5.53 1.46 1.48
C PHE A 25 6.10 1.43 2.89
N ILE A 26 5.50 2.17 3.83
CA ILE A 26 5.91 2.17 5.23
C ILE A 26 5.81 0.76 5.79
N SER A 27 4.71 0.06 5.52
CA SER A 27 4.50 -1.31 5.98
C SER A 27 5.56 -2.28 5.44
N LEU A 28 5.95 -2.15 4.17
CA LEU A 28 7.02 -2.96 3.55
C LEU A 28 8.40 -2.61 4.10
N LEU A 29 8.69 -1.33 4.28
CA LEU A 29 9.96 -0.86 4.83
C LEU A 29 10.19 -1.33 6.26
N SER A 30 9.13 -1.37 7.06
CA SER A 30 9.17 -1.83 8.45
C SER A 30 8.75 -3.29 8.60
N TYR A 31 8.88 -4.11 7.55
CA TYR A 31 8.59 -5.53 7.67
C TYR A 31 9.52 -6.19 8.69
N ASP A 32 8.93 -6.96 9.59
CA ASP A 32 9.63 -7.72 10.62
C ASP A 32 9.07 -9.14 10.61
N SER A 33 9.94 -10.14 10.51
CA SER A 33 9.56 -11.56 10.48
C SER A 33 9.02 -12.08 11.81
N SER A 34 9.22 -11.33 12.90
CA SER A 34 8.64 -11.64 14.23
C SER A 34 7.22 -11.12 14.40
N ASP A 35 6.75 -10.24 13.52
CA ASP A 35 5.36 -9.78 13.57
C ASP A 35 4.41 -10.88 13.10
N SER A 36 3.25 -10.97 13.76
CA SER A 36 2.17 -11.83 13.28
C SER A 36 1.64 -11.34 11.94
N GLY A 37 1.87 -12.13 10.90
CA GLY A 37 1.44 -11.91 9.53
C GLY A 37 0.29 -12.82 9.10
N TYR A 38 0.11 -12.94 7.78
CA TYR A 38 -0.87 -13.86 7.18
C TYR A 38 -0.41 -15.31 7.34
N TRP A 39 0.87 -15.56 7.08
CA TRP A 39 1.45 -16.90 7.04
C TRP A 39 2.14 -17.27 8.35
N TYR A 40 2.71 -16.28 9.03
CA TYR A 40 3.38 -16.46 10.31
C TYR A 40 2.50 -15.93 11.46
N ARG A 41 2.34 -16.71 12.53
CA ARG A 41 1.68 -16.26 13.75
C ARG A 41 2.67 -16.38 14.90
N ASP A 42 3.01 -15.24 15.47
CA ASP A 42 3.76 -15.17 16.71
C ASP A 42 2.80 -14.93 17.89
N SER A 43 3.20 -15.36 19.07
CA SER A 43 2.52 -15.08 20.34
C SER A 43 2.93 -13.75 20.97
N SER A 44 3.93 -13.07 20.39
CA SER A 44 4.34 -11.72 20.82
C SER A 44 3.19 -10.72 20.74
N SER A 45 3.01 -9.94 21.81
CA SER A 45 2.00 -8.87 21.87
C SER A 45 2.45 -7.56 21.23
N THR A 46 3.73 -7.46 20.87
CA THR A 46 4.30 -6.25 20.27
C THR A 46 4.34 -6.39 18.76
N VAL A 47 3.84 -5.37 18.05
CA VAL A 47 3.96 -5.26 16.59
C VAL A 47 4.99 -4.20 16.27
N ASN A 48 6.04 -4.58 15.56
CA ASN A 48 7.17 -3.73 15.18
C ASN A 48 6.90 -2.95 13.89
N ASN A 49 6.02 -3.46 13.02
CA ASN A 49 5.61 -2.78 11.81
C ASN A 49 5.02 -1.40 12.11
N LEU A 50 5.51 -0.37 11.43
CA LEU A 50 5.06 1.02 11.60
C LEU A 50 3.63 1.24 11.08
N GLY A 51 3.14 0.35 10.21
CA GLY A 51 1.72 0.26 9.83
C GLY A 51 0.86 -0.47 10.88
N GLY A 52 1.44 -0.88 12.00
CA GLY A 52 0.76 -1.67 13.03
C GLY A 52 0.36 -3.06 12.55
N PRO A 53 -0.62 -3.73 13.22
CA PRO A 53 -0.99 -5.12 12.90
C PRO A 53 -1.44 -5.33 11.45
N LEU A 54 -2.13 -4.34 10.88
CA LEU A 54 -2.59 -4.41 9.48
C LEU A 54 -1.42 -4.24 8.50
N GLY A 55 -0.44 -3.38 8.82
CA GLY A 55 0.78 -3.23 8.03
C GLY A 55 1.65 -4.50 8.06
N ALA A 56 1.80 -5.12 9.23
CA ALA A 56 2.47 -6.41 9.39
C ALA A 56 1.83 -7.49 8.50
N PHE A 57 0.50 -7.59 8.54
CA PHE A 57 -0.24 -8.56 7.71
C PHE A 57 -0.09 -8.31 6.21
N ILE A 58 -0.21 -7.05 5.76
CA ILE A 58 -0.08 -6.69 4.34
C ILE A 58 1.34 -6.94 3.84
N SER A 59 2.35 -6.51 4.61
CA SER A 59 3.75 -6.66 4.22
C SER A 59 4.17 -8.13 4.16
N ASP A 60 3.77 -8.95 5.13
CA ASP A 60 3.99 -10.40 5.11
C ASP A 60 3.34 -11.07 3.89
N TYR A 61 2.09 -10.72 3.59
CA TYR A 61 1.39 -11.24 2.42
C TYR A 61 2.09 -10.87 1.10
N LEU A 62 2.48 -9.60 0.94
CA LEU A 62 3.11 -9.09 -0.28
C LEU A 62 4.53 -9.64 -0.48
N PHE A 63 5.35 -9.70 0.58
CA PHE A 63 6.68 -10.30 0.50
C PHE A 63 6.60 -11.79 0.20
N THR A 64 5.63 -12.51 0.76
CA THR A 64 5.45 -13.93 0.47
C THR A 64 5.01 -14.17 -0.97
N LEU A 65 4.12 -13.33 -1.51
CA LEU A 65 3.57 -13.51 -2.86
C LEU A 65 4.58 -13.18 -3.96
N ILE A 66 5.30 -12.05 -3.82
CA ILE A 66 6.11 -11.46 -4.89
C ILE A 66 7.47 -10.92 -4.43
N GLY A 67 7.86 -11.13 -3.17
CA GLY A 67 9.16 -10.72 -2.62
C GLY A 67 9.40 -9.22 -2.74
N PHE A 68 10.63 -8.84 -3.08
CA PHE A 68 11.01 -7.45 -3.37
C PHE A 68 10.23 -6.84 -4.54
N GLY A 69 9.56 -7.64 -5.37
CA GLY A 69 8.64 -7.15 -6.40
C GLY A 69 7.45 -6.38 -5.83
N SER A 70 7.14 -6.54 -4.54
CA SER A 70 6.09 -5.78 -3.84
C SER A 70 6.28 -4.26 -3.91
N TYR A 71 7.53 -3.78 -3.94
CA TYR A 71 7.83 -2.35 -4.09
C TYR A 71 7.41 -1.80 -5.47
N LEU A 72 7.24 -2.65 -6.49
CA LEU A 72 6.74 -2.21 -7.81
C LEU A 72 5.31 -1.72 -7.75
N LEU A 73 4.50 -2.14 -6.76
CA LEU A 73 3.15 -1.61 -6.55
C LEU A 73 3.17 -0.10 -6.31
N LEU A 74 4.24 0.42 -5.70
CA LEU A 74 4.44 1.85 -5.46
C LEU A 74 4.70 2.58 -6.76
N LEU A 75 5.51 1.99 -7.65
CA LEU A 75 5.78 2.56 -8.97
C LEU A 75 4.52 2.57 -9.85
N ILE A 76 3.77 1.45 -9.87
CA ILE A 76 2.54 1.34 -10.65
C ILE A 76 1.49 2.33 -10.16
N SER A 77 1.23 2.39 -8.85
CA SER A 77 0.28 3.34 -8.28
C SER A 77 0.69 4.80 -8.53
N SER A 78 1.98 5.11 -8.42
CA SER A 78 2.51 6.45 -8.73
C SER A 78 2.31 6.82 -10.20
N ASN A 79 2.53 5.88 -11.13
CA ASN A 79 2.34 6.12 -12.55
C ASN A 79 0.86 6.32 -12.93
N VAL A 80 -0.05 5.56 -12.31
CA VAL A 80 -1.50 5.72 -12.47
C VAL A 80 -1.94 7.11 -12.00
N VAL A 81 -1.46 7.53 -10.83
CA VAL A 81 -1.72 8.87 -10.28
C VAL A 81 -1.14 9.97 -11.16
N TYR A 82 0.09 9.83 -11.64
CA TYR A 82 0.69 10.81 -12.54
C TYR A 82 -0.13 10.97 -13.83
N SER A 83 -0.53 9.84 -14.44
CA SER A 83 -1.33 9.84 -15.67
C SER A 83 -2.71 10.46 -15.47
N SER A 84 -3.33 10.26 -14.29
CA SER A 84 -4.63 10.84 -13.99
C SER A 84 -4.62 12.36 -13.86
N PHE A 85 -3.48 12.96 -13.48
CA PHE A 85 -3.33 14.42 -13.42
C PHE A 85 -3.01 15.05 -14.78
N ILE A 86 -2.29 14.33 -15.66
CA ILE A 86 -1.91 14.85 -16.99
C ILE A 86 -3.05 14.72 -18.02
N LEU A 87 -3.88 13.69 -17.90
CA LEU A 87 -4.94 13.36 -18.87
C LEU A 87 -6.33 13.89 -18.48
N GLN A 88 -6.43 14.68 -17.40
CA GLN A 88 -7.67 15.34 -16.96
C GLN A 88 -7.93 16.65 -17.70
#